data_AF-A0A525CML9-F1
#
_entry.id   AF-A0A525CML9-F1
#
_cell.length_a   1.000
_cell.length_b   1.000
_cell.length_c   1.000
_cell.angle_alpha   90.00
_cell.angle_beta   90.00
_cell.angle_gamma   90.00
#
_symmetry.space_group_name_H-M   'P 1'
#
loop_
_entity.id
_entity.type
_entity.pdbx_description
1 polymer ?
#
loop_
_entity_poly.entity_id
_entity_poly.type
_entity_poly.pdbx_seq_one_letter_code
_entity_poly.pdbx_strand_id
1 'polypeptide(L)'
;MKEPDKAKDLKALRESTREFEALFINEMFKAMRKTIPEGGLFEKDLSDEIYEGMVDMERARHASQGQGIGLGEQMYEQLKHLIANKKS
;
A
#
# COMPACT_ATOMS: atom_id res chain seq x y z
N MET A 1 -11.81 -8.96 -26.79
CA MET A 1 -11.47 -9.37 -25.41
C MET A 1 -12.68 -10.08 -24.80
N LYS A 2 -12.52 -11.28 -24.23
CA LYS A 2 -13.67 -12.04 -23.67
C LYS A 2 -14.03 -11.45 -22.31
N GLU A 3 -15.33 -11.40 -21.94
CA GLU A 3 -15.80 -10.94 -20.62
C GLU A 3 -15.02 -11.49 -19.40
N PRO A 4 -14.61 -12.77 -19.35
CA PRO A 4 -13.78 -13.29 -18.25
C PRO A 4 -12.40 -12.62 -18.11
N ASP A 5 -11.80 -12.11 -19.19
CA ASP A 5 -10.48 -11.45 -19.13
C ASP A 5 -10.58 -10.08 -18.44
N LYS A 6 -11.67 -9.34 -18.68
CA LYS A 6 -11.91 -8.03 -18.04
C LYS A 6 -12.12 -8.16 -16.53
N ALA A 7 -12.87 -9.17 -16.09
CA ALA A 7 -13.11 -9.41 -14.67
C ALA A 7 -11.79 -9.73 -13.93
N LYS A 8 -10.92 -10.54 -14.56
CA LYS A 8 -9.59 -10.85 -14.03
C LYS A 8 -8.71 -9.60 -13.93
N ASP A 9 -8.69 -8.76 -14.96
CA ASP A 9 -7.90 -7.53 -15.00
C ASP A 9 -8.38 -6.51 -13.96
N LEU A 10 -9.69 -6.35 -13.78
CA LEU A 10 -10.26 -5.48 -12.74
C LEU A 10 -9.92 -5.98 -11.33
N LYS A 11 -9.91 -7.29 -11.11
CA LYS A 11 -9.49 -7.88 -9.84
C LYS A 11 -8.01 -7.60 -9.57
N ALA A 12 -7.14 -7.84 -10.56
CA ALA A 12 -5.70 -7.56 -10.44
C ALA A 12 -5.44 -6.06 -10.16
N LEU A 13 -6.15 -5.16 -10.85
CA LEU A 13 -6.06 -3.72 -10.59
C LEU A 13 -6.47 -3.37 -9.15
N ARG A 14 -7.53 -4.00 -8.62
CA ARG A 14 -7.97 -3.81 -7.24
C ARG A 14 -6.90 -4.24 -6.23
N GLU A 15 -6.23 -5.36 -6.49
CA GLU A 15 -5.15 -5.88 -5.65
C GLU A 15 -3.92 -4.95 -5.70
N SER A 16 -3.46 -4.56 -6.89
CA SER A 16 -2.30 -3.68 -7.05
C SER A 16 -2.50 -2.29 -6.45
N THR A 17 -3.70 -1.71 -6.57
CA THR A 17 -4.01 -0.40 -5.98
C THR A 17 -4.05 -0.44 -4.45
N ARG A 18 -4.49 -1.56 -3.85
CA ARG A 18 -4.40 -1.78 -2.39
C ARG A 18 -2.97 -2.01 -1.90
N GLU A 19 -2.16 -2.73 -2.67
CA GLU A 19 -0.74 -2.90 -2.37
C GLU A 19 0.01 -1.57 -2.43
N PHE A 20 -0.31 -0.73 -3.41
CA PHE A 20 0.25 0.62 -3.50
C PHE A 20 -0.11 1.47 -2.27
N GLU A 21 -1.37 1.43 -1.82
CA GLU A 21 -1.78 2.12 -0.60
C GLU A 21 -1.01 1.60 0.63
N ALA A 22 -0.76 0.29 0.74
CA ALA A 22 0.06 -0.27 1.81
C ALA A 22 1.49 0.30 1.79
N LEU A 23 2.11 0.40 0.61
CA LEU A 23 3.45 0.99 0.48
C LEU A 23 3.44 2.47 0.89
N PHE A 24 2.40 3.21 0.48
CA PHE A 24 2.26 4.61 0.85
C PHE A 24 2.10 4.79 2.37
N ILE A 25 1.25 3.98 3.01
CA ILE A 25 1.08 4.00 4.47
C ILE A 25 2.40 3.62 5.18
N ASN A 26 3.15 2.66 4.65
CA ASN A 26 4.47 2.32 5.18
C ASN A 26 5.44 3.50 5.12
N GLU A 27 5.48 4.23 4.00
CA GLU A 27 6.28 5.45 3.89
C GLU A 27 5.80 6.56 4.84
N MET A 28 4.50 6.68 5.07
CA MET A 28 3.97 7.58 6.10
C MET A 28 4.49 7.20 7.49
N PHE A 29 4.48 5.91 7.86
CA PHE A 29 5.03 5.46 9.15
C PHE A 29 6.51 5.78 9.28
N LYS A 30 7.31 5.55 8.22
CA LYS A 30 8.72 5.94 8.20
C LYS A 30 8.91 7.44 8.35
N ALA A 31 8.13 8.25 7.64
CA ALA A 31 8.20 9.71 7.73
C ALA A 31 7.85 10.22 9.13
N MET A 32 6.78 9.70 9.75
CA MET A 32 6.39 10.04 11.12
C MET A 32 7.46 9.65 12.14
N ARG A 33 8.16 8.53 11.96
CA ARG A 33 9.26 8.17 12.86
C ARG A 33 10.49 9.05 12.73
N LYS A 34 10.81 9.50 11.52
CA LYS A 34 11.93 10.42 11.30
C LYS A 34 11.74 11.76 12.03
N THR A 35 10.51 12.10 12.47
CA THR A 35 10.27 13.29 13.29
C THR A 35 10.53 13.06 14.78
N ILE A 36 10.77 11.83 15.22
CA ILE A 36 11.12 11.51 16.60
C ILE A 36 12.65 11.68 16.74
N PRO A 37 13.13 12.55 17.64
CA PRO A 37 14.57 12.75 17.86
C PRO A 37 15.28 11.45 18.22
N GLU A 38 16.48 11.25 17.67
CA GLU A 38 17.37 10.18 18.07
C GLU A 38 17.93 10.45 19.48
N GLY A 39 18.09 9.41 20.31
CA GLY A 39 18.63 9.56 21.68
C GLY A 39 17.80 8.90 22.80
N GLY A 40 17.16 7.77 22.54
CA GLY A 40 16.47 6.97 23.56
C GLY A 40 17.42 6.30 24.55
N LEU A 41 16.85 5.65 25.57
CA LEU A 41 17.60 4.94 26.62
C LEU A 41 18.44 3.74 26.08
N PHE A 42 18.12 3.27 24.88
CA PHE A 42 18.79 2.17 24.19
C PHE A 42 19.24 2.64 22.80
N GLU A 43 20.45 2.25 22.40
CA GLU A 43 20.89 2.43 21.02
C GLU A 43 20.09 1.50 20.10
N LYS A 44 19.74 2.01 18.91
CA LYS A 44 19.09 1.23 17.87
C LYS A 44 20.16 0.59 17.00
N ASP A 45 20.09 -0.72 16.83
CA ASP A 45 20.95 -1.45 15.90
C ASP A 45 20.25 -1.71 14.56
N LEU A 46 21.03 -2.04 13.52
CA LEU A 46 20.52 -2.36 12.18
C LEU A 46 19.42 -3.44 12.20
N SER A 47 19.55 -4.42 13.09
CA SER A 47 18.56 -5.49 13.25
C SER A 47 17.20 -4.95 13.71
N ASP A 48 17.19 -3.96 14.59
CA ASP A 48 15.96 -3.35 15.09
C ASP A 48 15.27 -2.55 13.99
N GLU A 49 16.03 -1.81 13.17
CA GLU A 49 15.49 -1.07 12.03
C GLU A 49 14.83 -2.00 10.99
N ILE A 50 15.49 -3.12 10.68
CA ILE A 50 14.94 -4.11 9.74
C ILE A 50 13.65 -4.72 10.30
N TYR A 51 13.67 -5.15 11.57
CA TYR A 51 12.51 -5.74 12.21
C TYR A 51 11.34 -4.75 12.30
N GLU A 52 11.61 -3.51 12.72
CA GLU A 52 10.62 -2.45 12.79
C GLU A 52 10.00 -2.19 11.40
N GLY A 53 10.83 -2.09 10.36
CA GLY A 53 10.37 -1.93 8.99
C GLY A 53 9.47 -3.06 8.50
N MET A 54 9.77 -4.31 8.85
CA MET A 54 8.90 -5.46 8.55
C MET A 54 7.55 -5.35 9.28
N VAL A 55 7.57 -5.01 10.57
CA VAL A 55 6.37 -4.83 11.38
C VAL A 55 5.48 -3.72 10.79
N ASP A 56 6.06 -2.61 10.36
CA ASP A 56 5.28 -1.54 9.74
C ASP A 56 4.70 -1.92 8.40
N MET A 57 5.41 -2.74 7.62
CA MET A 57 4.90 -3.21 6.34
C MET A 57 3.65 -4.08 6.56
N GLU A 58 3.68 -4.98 7.55
CA GLU A 58 2.50 -5.78 7.88
C GLU A 58 1.35 -4.93 8.43
N ARG A 59 1.65 -3.94 9.29
CA ARG A 59 0.64 -2.98 9.75
C ARG A 59 0.03 -2.21 8.60
N ALA A 60 0.83 -1.76 7.65
CA ALA A 60 0.38 -1.02 6.49
C ALA A 60 -0.48 -1.88 5.54
N ARG A 61 -0.11 -3.16 5.34
CA ARG A 61 -0.93 -4.14 4.60
C ARG A 61 -2.28 -4.36 5.28
N HIS A 62 -2.29 -4.58 6.59
CA HIS A 62 -3.54 -4.72 7.34
C HIS A 62 -4.40 -3.46 7.26
N ALA A 63 -3.79 -2.27 7.34
CA ALA A 63 -4.51 -1.01 7.21
C ALA A 63 -5.15 -0.85 5.82
N SER A 64 -4.45 -1.20 4.74
CA SER A 64 -4.98 -1.08 3.36
C SER A 64 -6.00 -2.15 2.96
N GLN A 65 -6.09 -3.26 3.70
CA GLN A 65 -7.12 -4.28 3.50
C GLN A 65 -8.50 -3.83 3.98
N GLY A 66 -8.55 -2.95 5.00
CA GLY A 66 -9.77 -2.36 5.54
C GLY A 66 -10.25 -1.16 4.71
N GLN A 67 -10.78 -0.15 5.39
CA GLN A 67 -11.13 1.13 4.74
C GLN A 67 -9.88 1.90 4.27
N GLY A 68 -8.70 1.61 4.84
CA GLY A 68 -7.45 2.27 4.50
C GLY A 68 -7.51 3.78 4.74
N ILE A 69 -6.75 4.52 3.95
CA ILE A 69 -6.83 5.98 3.87
C ILE A 69 -7.65 6.45 2.66
N GLY A 70 -8.12 5.50 1.84
CA GLY A 70 -8.94 5.73 0.65
C GLY A 70 -8.14 5.96 -0.64
N LEU A 71 -6.81 5.99 -0.58
CA LEU A 71 -5.95 6.24 -1.76
C LEU A 71 -6.07 5.11 -2.78
N GLY A 72 -6.04 3.85 -2.31
CA GLY A 72 -6.15 2.69 -3.18
C GLY A 72 -7.51 2.63 -3.90
N GLU A 73 -8.58 3.01 -3.20
CA GLU A 73 -9.93 3.13 -3.79
C GLU A 73 -9.96 4.21 -4.87
N GLN A 74 -9.45 5.41 -4.57
CA GLN A 74 -9.45 6.51 -5.53
C GLN A 74 -8.65 6.15 -6.80
N MET A 75 -7.50 5.48 -6.64
CA MET A 75 -6.71 4.99 -7.77
C MET A 75 -7.47 3.92 -8.58
N TYR A 76 -8.11 2.97 -7.90
CA TYR A 76 -8.92 1.95 -8.57
C TYR A 76 -10.04 2.59 -9.40
N GLU A 77 -10.78 3.53 -8.82
CA GLU A 77 -11.88 4.23 -9.48
C GLU A 77 -11.41 5.01 -10.72
N GLN A 78 -10.24 5.65 -10.66
CA GLN A 78 -9.68 6.35 -11.82
C GLN A 78 -9.20 5.38 -12.91
N LEU A 79 -8.51 4.30 -12.52
CA LEU A 79 -7.84 3.39 -13.46
C LEU A 79 -8.78 2.34 -14.05
N LYS A 80 -9.87 1.97 -13.37
CA LYS A 80 -10.81 0.94 -13.87
C LYS A 80 -11.43 1.34 -15.21
N HIS A 81 -11.61 2.64 -15.44
CA HIS A 81 -12.13 3.16 -16.71
C HIS A 81 -11.16 2.89 -17.88
N LEU A 82 -9.86 2.85 -17.64
CA LEU A 82 -8.87 2.53 -18.66
C LEU A 82 -8.92 1.05 -19.06
N ILE A 83 -9.17 0.15 -18.11
CA ILE A 83 -9.36 -1.28 -18.38
C ILE A 83 -10.72 -1.53 -19.06
N ALA A 84 -11.77 -0.82 -18.64
CA ALA A 84 -13.09 -0.90 -19.25
C ALA A 84 -13.12 -0.38 -20.69
N ASN A 85 -12.43 0.73 -20.96
CA ASN A 85 -12.36 1.41 -22.25
C ASN A 85 -11.25 0.90 -23.18
N LYS A 86 -10.45 -0.08 -22.75
CA LYS A 86 -9.47 -0.75 -23.62
C LYS A 86 -10.22 -1.42 -24.77
N LYS A 87 -10.34 -0.69 -25.89
CA LYS A 87 -11.00 -1.16 -27.11
C LYS A 87 -10.27 -2.38 -27.66
N SER A 88 -11.10 -3.26 -28.22
CA SER A 88 -10.74 -4.39 -29.08
C SER A 88 -9.81 -3.97 -30.22
#